data_AF-X6FJR4-F1
#
_entry.id   AF-X6FJR4-F1
#
_cell.length_a   1.000
_cell.length_b   1.000
_cell.length_c   1.000
_cell.angle_alpha   90.00
_cell.angle_beta   90.00
_cell.angle_gamma   90.00
#
_symmetry.space_group_name_H-M   'P 1'
#
loop_
_entity.id
_entity.type
_entity.pdbx_description
1 polymer ?
#
loop_
_entity_poly.entity_id
_entity_poly.type
_entity_poly.pdbx_seq_one_letter_code
_entity_poly.pdbx_strand_id
1 'polypeptide(L)' 'MKKEKPFVPIEFHISTVADDKGPFGILSVRTTGGRLEIALDSEATVALLDAVARLQAKIDERR' A
#
# COMPACT_ATOMS: atom_id res chain seq x y z
N MET A 1 5.18 -16.67 25.24
CA MET A 1 5.38 -15.35 24.59
C MET A 1 4.06 -14.91 23.98
N LYS A 2 3.51 -13.75 24.37
CA LYS A 2 2.43 -13.13 23.60
C LYS A 2 3.05 -12.62 22.30
N LYS A 3 2.64 -13.16 21.14
CA LYS A 3 2.98 -12.56 19.85
C LYS A 3 2.31 -11.19 19.80
N GLU A 4 3.08 -10.15 19.52
CA GLU A 4 2.49 -8.85 19.21
C GLU A 4 1.58 -9.04 18.00
N LYS A 5 0.38 -8.45 18.07
CA LYS A 5 -0.54 -8.48 16.93
C LYS A 5 0.15 -7.73 15.78
N PRO A 6 0.09 -8.23 14.54
CA PRO A 6 0.65 -7.51 13.41
C PRO A 6 0.03 -6.12 13.33
N PHE A 7 0.85 -5.12 13.05
CA PHE A 7 0.38 -3.76 12.83
C PHE A 7 -0.55 -3.73 11.61
N VAL A 8 -1.74 -3.18 11.78
CA VAL A 8 -2.70 -2.95 10.71
C VAL A 8 -2.80 -1.45 10.49
N PRO A 9 -2.41 -0.92 9.32
CA PRO A 9 -2.59 0.48 9.01
C PRO A 9 -4.07 0.86 9.08
N ILE A 10 -4.35 1.98 9.74
CA ILE A 10 -5.72 2.47 9.94
C ILE A 10 -6.12 3.46 8.83
N GLU A 11 -5.13 4.05 8.16
CA GLU A 11 -5.34 5.18 7.26
C GLU A 11 -4.40 5.13 6.05
N PHE A 12 -5.00 5.30 4.86
CA PHE A 12 -4.32 5.39 3.57
C PHE A 12 -4.73 6.69 2.89
N HIS A 13 -3.75 7.43 2.37
CA HIS A 13 -3.97 8.65 1.60
C HIS A 13 -3.35 8.52 0.21
N ILE A 14 -3.98 9.14 -0.78
CA ILE A 14 -3.52 9.15 -2.17
C ILE A 14 -3.35 10.60 -2.60
N SER A 15 -2.21 10.91 -3.21
CA SER A 15 -2.00 12.15 -3.94
C SER A 15 -1.38 11.86 -5.30
N THR A 16 -1.43 12.81 -6.22
CA THR A 16 -0.78 12.72 -7.52
C THR A 16 0.23 13.83 -7.68
N VAL A 17 1.35 13.53 -8.31
CA VAL A 17 2.44 14.47 -8.60
C VAL A 17 2.84 14.27 -10.06
N ALA A 18 3.18 15.34 -10.75
CA ALA A 18 3.73 15.28 -12.10
C ALA A 18 5.20 15.70 -12.08
N ASP A 19 6.04 14.96 -12.78
CA ASP A 19 7.42 15.33 -13.09
C ASP A 19 7.64 15.39 -14.61
N ASP A 20 8.90 15.60 -15.02
CA ASP A 20 9.30 15.67 -16.43
C ASP A 20 9.02 14.38 -17.22
N LYS A 21 8.73 13.27 -16.54
CA LYS A 21 8.42 11.95 -17.13
C LYS A 21 6.92 11.63 -17.10
N GLY A 22 6.10 12.46 -16.47
CA GLY A 22 4.65 12.33 -16.43
C GLY A 22 4.08 12.23 -15.01
N PRO A 23 2.77 11.99 -14.87
CA PRO A 23 2.12 11.88 -13.57
C PRO A 23 2.42 10.52 -12.90
N PHE A 24 2.67 10.55 -11.60
CA PHE A 24 2.72 9.39 -10.72
C PHE A 24 1.84 9.60 -9.48
N GLY A 25 1.36 8.51 -8.91
CA GLY A 25 0.63 8.50 -7.65
C GLY A 25 1.57 8.38 -6.46
N ILE A 26 1.19 8.95 -5.32
CA ILE A 26 1.84 8.71 -4.03
C ILE A 26 0.81 8.04 -3.12
N LEU A 27 1.10 6.80 -2.71
CA LEU A 27 0.38 6.11 -1.66
C LEU A 27 1.05 6.40 -0.32
N SER A 28 0.32 7.04 0.59
CA SER A 28 0.77 7.36 1.92
C SER A 28 0.08 6.50 2.96
N VAL A 29 0.86 5.85 3.82
CA VAL A 29 0.38 4.95 4.87
C VAL A 29 0.85 5.49 6.22
N ARG A 30 -0.10 5.72 7.13
CA ARG A 30 0.24 6.13 8.50
C ARG A 30 0.61 4.89 9.32
N THR A 31 1.83 4.84 9.81
CA THR A 31 2.39 3.75 10.62
C THR A 31 2.77 4.21 12.02
N THR A 32 3.06 3.28 12.94
CA THR A 32 3.60 3.61 14.27
C THR A 32 4.97 4.27 14.21
N GLY A 33 5.75 4.02 13.16
CA GLY A 33 7.05 4.64 12.91
C GLY A 33 6.98 5.97 12.15
N GLY A 34 5.78 6.48 11.86
CA GLY A 34 5.56 7.68 11.06
C GLY A 34 4.87 7.40 9.72
N ARG A 35 5.01 8.31 8.76
CA ARG A 35 4.38 8.20 7.44
C ARG A 35 5.32 7.43 6.49
N LEU A 36 4.80 6.36 5.89
CA LEU A 36 5.43 5.69 4.75
C LEU A 36 4.81 6.27 3.48
N GLU A 37 5.63 6.73 2.54
CA GLU A 37 5.19 7.23 1.24
C GLU A 37 5.79 6.38 0.13
N ILE A 38 4.96 5.97 -0.83
CA ILE A 38 5.33 5.10 -1.94
C ILE A 38 4.91 5.81 -3.23
N ALA A 39 5.88 6.20 -4.06
CA ALA A 39 5.62 6.71 -5.40
C ALA A 39 5.38 5.54 -6.38
N LEU A 40 4.32 5.63 -7.17
CA LEU A 40 3.86 4.59 -8.08
C LEU A 40 3.54 5.21 -9.43
N ASP A 41 4.20 4.74 -10.47
CA ASP A 41 3.75 4.96 -11.85
C ASP A 41 2.56 4.04 -12.18
N SER A 42 2.09 4.11 -13.43
CA SER A 42 0.94 3.31 -13.87
C SER A 42 1.20 1.80 -13.79
N GLU A 43 2.41 1.34 -14.11
CA GLU A 43 2.73 -0.09 -14.11
C GLU A 43 2.83 -0.62 -12.68
N ALA A 44 3.53 0.12 -11.81
CA ALA A 44 3.65 -0.19 -10.39
C ALA A 44 2.29 -0.20 -9.69
N THR A 45 1.37 0.68 -10.09
CA THR A 45 -0.01 0.71 -9.56
C THR A 45 -0.76 -0.59 -9.88
N VAL A 46 -0.67 -1.08 -11.12
CA VAL A 46 -1.31 -2.34 -11.53
C VAL A 46 -0.72 -3.53 -10.76
N ALA A 47 0.61 -3.60 -10.65
CA ALA A 47 1.29 -4.65 -9.91
C ALA A 47 0.88 -4.67 -8.41
N LEU A 48 0.68 -3.51 -7.80
CA LEU A 48 0.23 -3.41 -6.42
C LEU A 48 -1.20 -3.92 -6.25
N LEU A 49 -2.12 -3.58 -7.16
CA LEU A 49 -3.50 -4.08 -7.14
C LEU A 49 -3.53 -5.62 -7.23
N ASP A 50 -2.75 -6.21 -8.13
CA ASP A 50 -2.64 -7.66 -8.27
C ASP A 50 -2.09 -8.32 -6.99
N ALA A 51 -1.07 -7.71 -6.38
CA ALA A 51 -0.50 -8.22 -5.13
C ALA A 51 -1.52 -8.19 -3.98
N VAL A 52 -2.28 -7.10 -3.84
CA VAL A 52 -3.33 -6.96 -2.82
C VAL A 52 -4.47 -7.95 -3.07
N ALA A 53 -4.90 -8.14 -4.33
CA ALA A 53 -5.94 -9.12 -4.67
C ALA A 53 -5.51 -10.55 -4.31
N ARG A 54 -4.27 -10.93 -4.60
CA ARG A 54 -3.71 -12.25 -4.21
C ARG A 54 -3.61 -12.40 -2.69
N LEU A 55 -3.28 -11.32 -1.98
CA LEU A 55 -3.25 -11.32 -0.51
C LEU A 55 -4.65 -11.54 0.07
N GLN A 56 -5.66 -10.86 -0.47
CA GLN A 56 -7.06 -11.02 -0.04
C GLN A 56 -7.53 -12.47 -0.24
N ALA A 57 -7.29 -13.06 -1.41
CA ALA A 57 -7.63 -14.46 -1.67
C ALA A 57 -7.02 -15.42 -0.62
N LYS A 58 -5.75 -15.23 -0.25
CA LYS A 58 -5.06 -16.01 0.79
C LYS A 58 -5.63 -15.79 2.20
N ILE A 59 -6.16 -14.61 2.49
CA ILE A 59 -6.81 -14.32 3.77
C ILE A 59 -8.15 -15.04 3.83
N ASP A 60 -8.94 -14.99 2.75
CA ASP A 60 -10.25 -15.63 2.67
C ASP A 60 -10.15 -17.16 2.66
N GLU A 61 -9.11 -17.75 2.05
CA GLU A 61 -8.81 -19.20 2.16
C GLU A 61 -8.59 -19.67 3.61
N ARG A 62 -8.17 -18.77 4.51
CA ARG A 62 -7.83 -19.08 5.89
C ARG A 62 -8.95 -18.75 6.88
N ARG A 63 -10.08 -18.25 6.41
CA ARG A 63 -11.21 -17.80 7.22
C ARG A 63 -12.33 -18.84 7.26
#